data_AF-A0A537UKS5-F1
#
_entry.id   AF-A0A537UKS5-F1
#
_cell.length_a   1.000
_cell.length_b   1.000
_cell.length_c   1.000
_cell.angle_alpha   90.00
_cell.angle_beta   90.00
_cell.angle_gamma   90.00
#
_symmetry.space_group_name_H-M   'P 1'
#
loop_
_entity.id
_entity.type
_entity.pdbx_description
1 polymer ?
#
loop_
_entity_poly.entity_id
_entity_poly.type
_entity_poly.pdbx_seq_one_letter_code
_entity_poly.pdbx_strand_id
1 'polypeptide(L)'
;MSDDRSGEPGQVVMADAGGETIAPPTLVNNVETMANVPGIMAHGPGWFRELGTDASPGTIICTVTGCTARHGVGEVAMGTPLREVINDIGGGARPGRRIVGAMSGVANAVVPDGLLDTPVSYEA
;
A
#
# COMPACT_ATOMS: atom_id res chain seq x y z
N MET A 1 -1.52 40.18 2.70
CA MET A 1 -0.40 39.30 2.29
C MET A 1 -0.92 37.88 2.50
N SER A 2 -1.42 37.24 1.44
CA SER A 2 -1.93 35.87 1.55
C SER A 2 -0.74 34.95 1.78
N ASP A 3 -0.71 34.31 2.93
CA ASP A 3 0.30 33.32 3.28
C ASP A 3 0.02 32.06 2.45
N ASP A 4 0.49 32.07 1.21
CA ASP A 4 0.41 30.94 0.28
C ASP A 4 1.43 29.89 0.72
N ARG A 5 0.95 28.92 1.50
CA ARG A 5 1.74 27.76 1.95
C ARG A 5 1.58 26.56 1.02
N SER A 6 1.23 26.79 -0.26
CA SER A 6 1.13 25.70 -1.23
C SER A 6 2.48 25.00 -1.41
N GLY A 7 2.46 23.66 -1.35
CA GLY A 7 3.66 22.83 -1.48
C GLY A 7 4.45 22.61 -0.19
N GLU A 8 4.12 23.31 0.91
CA GLU A 8 4.65 22.96 2.24
C GLU A 8 3.87 21.76 2.82
N PRO A 9 4.53 20.85 3.56
CA PRO A 9 3.81 19.87 4.36
C PRO A 9 2.86 20.60 5.31
N GLY A 10 1.57 20.28 5.24
CA GLY A 10 0.60 20.85 6.18
C GLY A 10 1.06 20.55 7.60
N GLN A 11 1.10 21.57 8.46
CA GLN A 11 1.29 21.34 9.89
C GLN A 11 0.04 20.64 10.42
N VAL A 12 0.12 19.31 10.51
CA VAL A 12 -0.91 18.49 11.16
C VAL A 12 -0.60 18.48 12.64
N VAL A 13 -1.32 19.31 13.41
CA VAL A 13 -1.39 19.13 14.85
C VAL A 13 -2.30 17.94 15.08
N MET A 14 -1.72 16.81 15.50
CA MET A 14 -2.50 15.65 15.90
C MET A 14 -3.39 16.06 17.07
N ALA A 15 -4.67 15.70 17.01
CA ALA A 15 -5.56 15.91 18.14
C ALA A 15 -5.02 15.11 19.34
N ASP A 16 -4.46 15.81 20.32
CA ASP A 16 -4.22 15.27 21.65
C ASP A 16 -5.42 15.60 22.55
N ALA A 17 -5.47 15.00 23.74
CA ALA A 17 -6.61 15.18 24.65
C ALA A 17 -6.75 16.62 25.23
N GLY A 18 -5.84 17.55 24.91
CA GLY A 18 -5.80 18.90 25.51
C GLY A 18 -5.50 20.07 24.57
N GLY A 19 -5.31 19.83 23.26
CA GLY A 19 -4.92 20.83 22.28
C GLY A 19 -6.12 21.44 21.59
N GLU A 20 -6.47 22.66 21.98
CA GLU A 20 -7.44 23.46 21.23
C GLU A 20 -6.88 23.78 19.83
N THR A 21 -7.54 23.27 18.79
CA THR A 21 -7.24 23.65 17.40
C THR A 21 -8.43 24.43 16.85
N ILE A 22 -8.14 25.48 16.07
CA ILE A 22 -9.17 26.35 15.45
C ILE A 22 -9.78 25.67 14.21
N ALA A 23 -9.15 24.59 13.71
CA ALA A 23 -9.59 23.85 12.54
C ALA A 23 -10.61 22.77 12.92
N PRO A 24 -11.61 22.48 12.06
CA PRO A 24 -12.51 21.35 12.26
C PRO A 24 -11.75 20.02 12.35
N PRO A 25 -12.20 19.06 13.18
CA PRO A 25 -11.61 17.74 13.24
C PRO A 25 -11.66 17.08 11.86
N THR A 26 -10.50 16.66 11.35
CA THR A 26 -10.35 16.12 9.99
C THR A 26 -9.59 14.81 10.03
N LEU A 27 -10.14 13.79 9.34
CA LEU A 27 -9.48 12.50 9.15
C LEU A 27 -8.81 12.47 7.78
N VAL A 28 -7.52 12.16 7.74
CA VAL A 28 -6.78 11.91 6.50
C VAL A 28 -6.59 10.41 6.37
N ASN A 29 -7.12 9.83 5.31
CA ASN A 29 -6.96 8.42 4.98
C ASN A 29 -6.51 8.26 3.54
N ASN A 30 -5.83 7.15 3.24
CA ASN A 30 -5.58 6.75 1.86
C ASN A 30 -6.92 6.50 1.15
N VAL A 31 -6.98 6.80 -0.15
CA VAL A 31 -8.15 6.57 -0.99
C VAL A 31 -8.57 5.10 -0.98
N GLU A 32 -7.61 4.17 -1.05
CA GLU A 32 -7.86 2.73 -1.03
C GLU A 32 -8.53 2.29 0.29
N THR A 33 -8.09 2.83 1.43
CA THR A 33 -8.74 2.59 2.72
C THR A 33 -10.21 2.98 2.67
N MET A 34 -10.51 4.17 2.15
CA MET A 34 -11.89 4.65 2.04
C MET A 34 -12.70 3.88 0.99
N ALA A 35 -12.06 3.39 -0.08
CA ALA A 35 -12.70 2.60 -1.12
C ALA A 35 -13.18 1.22 -0.61
N ASN A 36 -12.51 0.66 0.40
CA ASN A 36 -12.93 -0.60 1.03
C ASN A 36 -14.13 -0.43 1.98
N VAL A 37 -14.37 0.78 2.53
CA VAL A 37 -15.42 1.03 3.52
C VAL A 37 -16.83 0.65 3.02
N PRO A 38 -17.28 1.06 1.81
CA PRO A 38 -18.61 0.69 1.32
C PRO A 38 -18.82 -0.82 1.23
N GLY A 39 -17.82 -1.58 0.76
CA GLY A 39 -17.89 -3.04 0.69
C GLY A 39 -18.00 -3.69 2.07
N ILE A 40 -17.17 -3.23 3.02
CA ILE A 40 -17.22 -3.68 4.41
C ILE A 40 -18.58 -3.36 5.05
N MET A 41 -19.15 -2.19 4.80
CA MET A 41 -20.47 -1.82 5.32
C MET A 41 -21.59 -2.68 4.73
N ALA A 42 -21.50 -3.06 3.46
CA ALA A 42 -22.52 -3.86 2.78
C ALA A 42 -22.48 -5.35 3.16
N HIS A 43 -21.29 -5.92 3.33
CA HIS A 43 -21.09 -7.36 3.52
C HIS A 43 -20.64 -7.76 4.93
N GLY A 44 -20.34 -6.77 5.78
CA GLY A 44 -19.79 -6.96 7.11
C GLY A 44 -18.27 -7.16 7.11
N PRO A 45 -17.63 -7.03 8.28
CA PRO A 45 -16.17 -7.15 8.40
C PRO A 45 -15.67 -8.57 8.14
N GLY A 46 -16.49 -9.60 8.34
CA GLY A 46 -16.13 -11.00 8.09
C GLY A 46 -15.76 -11.24 6.63
N TRP A 47 -16.57 -10.72 5.70
CA TRP A 47 -16.33 -10.81 4.26
C TRP A 47 -14.95 -10.25 3.86
N PHE A 48 -14.58 -9.08 4.36
CA PHE A 48 -13.27 -8.48 4.05
C PHE A 48 -12.10 -9.31 4.61
N ARG A 49 -12.32 -10.03 5.72
CA ARG A 49 -11.33 -10.89 6.36
C ARG A 49 -11.27 -12.31 5.77
N GLU A 50 -12.11 -12.66 4.80
CA GLU A 50 -12.02 -13.94 4.08
C GLU A 50 -10.79 -13.99 3.16
N LEU A 51 -10.27 -12.82 2.78
CA LEU A 51 -9.03 -12.66 2.03
C LEU A 51 -7.93 -12.08 2.92
N GLY A 52 -6.69 -12.23 2.49
CA GLY A 52 -5.54 -11.74 3.24
C GLY A 52 -5.03 -12.75 4.27
N THR A 53 -4.22 -12.25 5.20
CA THR A 53 -3.80 -13.00 6.38
C THR A 53 -4.64 -12.58 7.60
N ASP A 54 -4.57 -13.35 8.68
CA ASP A 54 -5.29 -13.01 9.93
C ASP A 54 -4.89 -11.63 10.48
N ALA A 55 -3.60 -11.28 10.35
CA ALA A 55 -3.03 -10.00 10.82
C ALA A 55 -3.22 -8.87 9.79
N SER A 56 -3.14 -9.20 8.50
CA SER A 56 -3.30 -8.28 7.38
C SER A 56 -4.48 -8.72 6.49
N PRO A 57 -5.73 -8.45 6.89
CA PRO A 57 -6.91 -8.89 6.14
C PRO A 57 -7.16 -8.04 4.89
N GLY A 58 -7.83 -8.66 3.92
CA GLY A 58 -8.27 -8.04 2.68
C GLY A 58 -7.21 -8.07 1.58
N THR A 59 -7.33 -7.10 0.68
CA THR A 59 -6.52 -6.96 -0.53
C THR A 59 -5.70 -5.68 -0.48
N ILE A 60 -4.69 -5.61 -1.35
CA ILE A 60 -3.90 -4.41 -1.59
C ILE A 60 -3.68 -4.21 -3.09
N ILE A 61 -3.74 -2.95 -3.53
CA ILE A 61 -3.42 -2.54 -4.89
C ILE A 61 -1.91 -2.36 -5.01
N CYS A 62 -1.29 -3.21 -5.82
CA CYS A 62 0.13 -3.17 -6.13
C CYS A 62 0.38 -2.54 -7.50
N THR A 63 1.27 -1.55 -7.53
CA THR A 63 1.79 -0.99 -8.79
C THR A 63 3.19 -1.52 -9.03
N VAL A 64 3.37 -2.31 -10.09
CA VAL A 64 4.67 -2.91 -10.46
C VAL A 64 5.30 -2.11 -11.58
N THR A 65 6.47 -1.54 -11.31
CA THR A 65 7.27 -0.75 -12.26
C THR A 65 8.75 -1.13 -12.21
N GLY A 66 9.58 -0.45 -13.00
CA GLY A 66 11.03 -0.67 -13.04
C GLY A 66 11.46 -1.66 -14.10
N CYS A 67 12.39 -2.56 -13.75
CA CYS A 67 13.06 -3.50 -14.67
C CYS A 67 12.27 -4.80 -14.92
N THR A 68 10.95 -4.70 -14.97
CA THR A 68 10.04 -5.80 -15.30
C THR A 68 9.72 -5.85 -16.80
N ALA A 69 9.12 -6.94 -17.27
CA ALA A 69 8.72 -7.14 -18.67
C ALA A 69 7.63 -6.15 -19.11
N ARG A 70 6.72 -5.81 -18.20
CA ARG A 70 5.71 -4.74 -18.36
C ARG A 70 5.49 -4.01 -17.04
N HIS A 71 4.92 -2.82 -17.11
CA HIS A 71 4.40 -2.11 -15.94
C HIS A 71 2.90 -2.36 -15.83
N GLY A 72 2.39 -2.34 -14.61
CA GLY A 72 0.99 -2.60 -14.37
C GLY A 72 0.56 -2.24 -12.97
N VAL A 73 -0.76 -2.20 -12.80
CA VAL A 73 -1.43 -2.11 -11.50
C VAL A 73 -2.37 -3.29 -11.38
N GLY A 74 -2.44 -3.89 -10.21
CA GLY A 74 -3.29 -5.03 -9.93
C GLY A 74 -3.60 -5.13 -8.45
N GLU A 75 -4.76 -5.68 -8.14
CA GLU A 75 -5.19 -5.96 -6.78
C GLU A 75 -4.84 -7.42 -6.44
N VAL A 76 -4.21 -7.63 -5.29
CA VAL A 76 -3.80 -8.95 -4.80
C VAL A 76 -4.27 -9.13 -3.36
N ALA A 77 -4.46 -10.38 -2.94
CA ALA A 77 -4.72 -10.67 -1.54
C ALA A 77 -3.47 -10.30 -0.71
N MET A 78 -3.66 -9.69 0.46
CA MET A 78 -2.56 -9.54 1.42
C MET A 78 -1.98 -10.92 1.75
N GLY A 79 -0.68 -11.00 1.96
CA GLY A 79 0.04 -12.26 2.11
C GLY A 79 0.54 -12.88 0.80
N THR A 80 0.12 -12.39 -0.37
CA THR A 80 0.65 -12.86 -1.66
C THR A 80 2.17 -12.64 -1.72
N PRO A 81 3.00 -13.62 -2.11
CA PRO A 81 4.44 -13.45 -2.21
C PRO A 81 4.82 -12.33 -3.19
N LEU A 82 5.79 -11.49 -2.83
CA LEU A 82 6.22 -10.37 -3.67
C LEU A 82 6.69 -10.83 -5.07
N ARG A 83 7.29 -12.01 -5.18
CA ARG A 83 7.69 -12.66 -6.44
C ARG A 83 6.50 -12.90 -7.36
N GLU A 84 5.39 -13.38 -6.79
CA GLU A 84 4.15 -13.63 -7.53
C GLU A 84 3.55 -12.32 -8.04
N VAL A 85 3.49 -11.29 -7.18
CA VAL A 85 3.04 -9.95 -7.58
C VAL A 85 3.86 -9.40 -8.77
N ILE A 86 5.19 -9.52 -8.71
CA ILE A 86 6.08 -9.08 -9.79
C ILE A 86 5.84 -9.87 -11.09
N ASN A 87 5.61 -11.18 -10.98
CA ASN A 87 5.37 -12.04 -12.13
C ASN A 87 4.02 -11.78 -12.78
N ASP A 88 2.96 -11.70 -11.99
CA ASP A 88 1.59 -11.64 -12.48
C ASP A 88 1.23 -10.25 -13.00
N ILE A 89 1.62 -9.20 -12.27
CA ILE A 89 1.36 -7.83 -12.68
C ILE A 89 2.43 -7.36 -13.66
N GLY A 90 3.70 -7.55 -13.31
CA GLY A 90 4.85 -7.03 -14.05
C GLY A 90 5.38 -7.93 -15.18
N GLY A 91 4.90 -9.18 -15.29
CA GLY A 91 5.43 -10.15 -16.25
C GLY A 91 6.84 -10.65 -15.92
N GLY A 92 7.30 -10.48 -14.68
CA GLY A 92 8.64 -10.90 -14.25
C GLY A 92 9.76 -10.03 -14.81
N ALA A 93 10.99 -10.55 -14.79
CA ALA A 93 12.15 -9.85 -15.33
C ALA A 93 12.11 -9.74 -16.86
N ARG A 94 12.72 -8.68 -17.41
CA ARG A 94 12.94 -8.58 -18.87
C ARG A 94 13.75 -9.76 -19.40
N PRO A 95 13.59 -10.14 -20.69
CA PRO A 95 14.37 -11.24 -21.28
C PRO A 95 15.88 -11.09 -21.05
N GLY A 96 16.53 -12.17 -20.58
CA GLY A 96 17.96 -12.19 -20.29
C GLY A 96 18.37 -11.41 -19.03
N ARG A 97 17.41 -10.94 -18.22
CA ARG A 97 17.66 -10.28 -16.92
C ARG A 97 17.08 -11.12 -15.78
N ARG A 98 17.50 -10.79 -14.56
CA ARG A 98 16.89 -11.26 -13.32
C ARG A 98 16.53 -10.08 -12.44
N ILE A 99 15.51 -10.23 -11.60
CA ILE A 99 15.26 -9.28 -10.52
C ILE A 99 16.36 -9.46 -9.47
N VAL A 100 16.98 -8.37 -9.03
CA VAL A 100 18.01 -8.41 -7.97
C VAL A 100 17.49 -7.90 -6.63
N GLY A 101 16.38 -7.17 -6.67
CA GLY A 101 15.63 -6.72 -5.51
C GLY A 101 14.44 -5.87 -5.93
N ALA A 102 13.58 -5.57 -4.96
CA ALA A 102 12.37 -4.78 -5.12
C ALA A 102 12.18 -3.85 -3.91
N MET A 103 11.50 -2.72 -4.10
CA MET A 103 11.08 -1.84 -3.00
C MET A 103 9.56 -1.88 -2.92
N SER A 104 9.02 -2.31 -1.77
CA SER A 104 7.58 -2.30 -1.51
C SER A 104 7.17 -0.90 -1.03
N GLY A 105 7.20 0.09 -1.92
CA GLY A 105 7.00 1.50 -1.56
C GLY A 105 8.29 2.22 -1.15
N VAL A 106 8.28 3.56 -1.27
CA VAL A 106 9.50 4.39 -1.21
C VAL A 106 10.10 4.56 0.19
N ALA A 107 9.33 4.25 1.24
CA ALA A 107 9.77 4.35 2.62
C ALA A 107 10.35 3.04 3.17
N ASN A 108 10.26 1.94 2.40
CA ASN A 108 10.67 0.61 2.83
C ASN A 108 12.08 0.25 2.34
N ALA A 109 12.74 -0.65 3.07
CA ALA A 109 14.02 -1.20 2.66
C ALA A 109 13.91 -1.99 1.35
N VAL A 110 15.02 -2.11 0.63
CA VAL A 110 15.10 -2.97 -0.55
C VAL A 110 15.03 -4.43 -0.12
N VAL A 111 14.07 -5.17 -0.66
CA VAL A 111 13.95 -6.62 -0.53
C VAL A 111 14.82 -7.27 -1.61
N PRO A 112 15.92 -7.97 -1.26
CA PRO A 112 16.79 -8.62 -2.23
C PRO A 112 16.11 -9.84 -2.87
N ASP A 113 16.62 -10.30 -4.03
CA ASP A 113 16.09 -11.45 -4.79
C ASP A 113 15.80 -12.71 -3.94
N GLY A 114 16.72 -13.05 -3.03
CA GLY A 114 16.59 -14.20 -2.13
C GLY A 114 15.45 -14.09 -1.10
N LEU A 115 14.85 -12.91 -0.96
CA LEU A 115 13.72 -12.63 -0.07
C LEU A 115 12.46 -12.22 -0.85
N LEU A 116 12.41 -12.38 -2.17
CA LEU A 116 11.18 -12.01 -2.92
C LEU A 116 10.00 -12.93 -2.63
N ASP A 117 10.20 -14.04 -1.91
CA ASP A 117 9.11 -14.87 -1.42
C ASP A 117 8.50 -14.33 -0.11
N THR A 118 9.01 -13.21 0.41
CA THR A 118 8.38 -12.46 1.51
C THR A 118 6.95 -12.06 1.12
N PRO A 119 5.96 -12.34 1.99
CA PRO A 119 4.57 -12.00 1.73
C PRO A 119 4.37 -10.48 1.75
N VAL A 120 3.53 -9.98 0.85
CA VAL A 120 3.07 -8.58 0.89
C VAL A 120 2.07 -8.43 2.05
N SER A 121 2.58 -8.05 3.22
CA SER A 121 1.82 -7.83 4.44
C SER A 121 2.49 -6.76 5.31
N TYR A 122 1.82 -6.25 6.35
CA TYR A 122 2.40 -5.22 7.21
C TYR A 122 3.45 -5.76 8.19
N GLU A 123 3.39 -7.04 8.53
CA GLU A 123 4.23 -7.64 9.58
C GLU A 123 5.53 -8.25 9.07
N ALA A 124 5.64 -8.51 7.77
CA ALA A 124 6.70 -9.32 7.16
C ALA A 124 7.91 -8.51 6.67
#